data_AF-A0A0A7I5H1-F1
#
_entry.id   AF-A0A0A7I5H1-F1
#
_cell.length_a   1.000
_cell.length_b   1.000
_cell.length_c   1.000
_cell.angle_alpha   90.00
_cell.angle_beta   90.00
_cell.angle_gamma   90.00
#
_symmetry.space_group_name_H-M   'P 1'
#
loop_
_entity.id
_entity.type
_entity.pdbx_description
1 polymer ?
#
loop_
_entity_poly.entity_id
_entity_poly.type
_entity_poly.pdbx_seq_one_letter_code
_entity_poly.pdbx_strand_id
1 'polypeptide(L)'
;MAKRIIQMGLISSHSTYDSDVLELSNAEFDVSVRQGVTEMKGQRWPLELELNLVIREKMDVSKKESMETAFEVTMRYRLELDDNEITTDALKKDVYAATWPYCRKDINAMFFLYQLPSPLLPFSIG
;
A
#
# COMPACT_ATOMS: atom_id res chain seq x y z
N MET A 1 -15.75 8.65 14.59
CA MET A 1 -14.78 9.76 14.71
C MET A 1 -13.52 9.29 14.01
N ALA A 2 -12.98 10.02 13.03
CA ALA A 2 -11.84 9.53 12.25
C ALA A 2 -10.58 9.47 13.11
N LYS A 3 -9.80 8.38 13.00
CA LYS A 3 -8.55 8.19 13.74
C LYS A 3 -7.50 9.22 13.29
N ARG A 4 -6.77 9.80 14.24
CA ARG A 4 -5.68 10.75 13.95
C ARG A 4 -4.33 10.12 14.26
N ILE A 5 -3.43 10.16 13.29
CA ILE A 5 -2.05 9.71 13.47
C ILE A 5 -1.29 10.73 14.33
N ILE A 6 -0.72 10.27 15.44
CA ILE A 6 0.19 11.03 16.29
C ILE A 6 1.62 10.83 15.80
N GLN A 7 2.00 9.58 15.53
CA GLN A 7 3.29 9.21 14.96
C GLN A 7 3.13 8.04 14.00
N MET A 8 3.94 8.03 12.95
CA MET A 8 4.02 6.92 11.99
C MET A 8 5.42 6.88 11.41
N GLY A 9 5.96 5.67 11.25
CA GLY A 9 7.25 5.48 10.58
C GLY A 9 7.31 4.15 9.87
N LEU A 10 7.90 4.17 8.67
CA LEU A 10 8.21 2.98 7.88
C LEU A 10 9.31 2.18 8.59
N ILE A 11 9.04 0.91 8.89
CA ILE A 11 10.01 0.01 9.56
C ILE A 11 10.60 -1.01 8.59
N SER A 12 9.89 -1.36 7.52
CA SER A 12 10.43 -2.22 6.46
C SER A 12 9.67 -2.02 5.16
N SER A 13 10.39 -2.12 4.04
CA SER A 13 9.81 -2.18 2.71
C SER A 13 10.54 -3.23 1.89
N HIS A 14 9.79 -4.13 1.25
CA HIS A 14 10.30 -5.07 0.29
C HIS A 14 9.50 -4.93 -1.00
N SER A 15 10.20 -4.72 -2.12
CA SER A 15 9.56 -4.55 -3.42
C SER A 15 10.24 -5.43 -4.47
N THR A 16 9.45 -5.96 -5.37
CA THR A 16 9.88 -6.62 -6.61
C THR A 16 9.22 -5.90 -7.77
N TYR A 17 9.93 -5.79 -8.89
CA TYR A 17 9.38 -5.19 -10.09
C TYR A 17 9.96 -5.86 -11.33
N ASP A 18 9.18 -5.83 -12.40
CA ASP A 18 9.57 -6.31 -13.72
C ASP A 18 9.60 -5.10 -14.67
N SER A 19 10.81 -4.71 -15.09
CA SER A 19 11.01 -3.55 -15.98
C SER A 19 10.42 -3.79 -17.36
N ASP A 20 10.44 -5.03 -17.85
CA ASP A 20 10.02 -5.34 -19.21
C ASP A 20 8.49 -5.13 -19.32
N VAL A 21 7.74 -5.51 -18.29
CA VAL A 21 6.29 -5.28 -18.20
C VAL A 21 5.96 -3.79 -18.05
N LEU A 22 6.76 -3.03 -17.30
CA LEU A 22 6.49 -1.60 -17.05
C LEU A 22 6.87 -0.69 -18.23
N GLU A 23 7.92 -1.01 -18.98
CA GLU A 23 8.41 -0.18 -20.10
C GLU A 23 7.70 -0.47 -21.42
N LEU A 24 7.24 -1.70 -21.64
CA LEU A 24 6.60 -2.11 -22.90
C LEU A 24 5.08 -1.92 -22.92
N SER A 25 4.48 -1.65 -21.76
CA SER A 25 3.02 -1.58 -21.66
C SER A 25 2.46 -0.24 -22.15
N ASN A 26 1.65 -0.31 -23.21
CA ASN A 26 0.68 0.73 -23.58
C ASN A 26 -0.68 0.51 -22.88
N ALA A 27 -0.76 -0.41 -21.92
CA ALA A 27 -2.00 -0.83 -21.30
C ALA A 27 -2.30 -0.03 -20.03
N GLU A 28 -3.58 -0.05 -19.63
CA GLU A 28 -3.98 0.39 -18.31
C GLU A 28 -3.42 -0.58 -17.25
N PHE A 29 -3.18 -0.12 -16.02
CA PHE A 29 -2.75 -0.99 -14.91
C PHE A 29 -3.91 -1.23 -13.93
N ASP A 30 -4.03 -2.45 -13.43
CA ASP A 30 -4.87 -2.79 -12.27
C ASP A 30 -4.05 -2.69 -10.99
N VAL A 31 -4.60 -1.99 -9.98
CA VAL A 31 -3.92 -1.76 -8.70
C VAL A 31 -4.71 -2.42 -7.59
N SER A 32 -4.12 -3.42 -6.94
CA SER A 32 -4.70 -4.10 -5.79
C SER A 32 -3.96 -3.69 -4.52
N VAL A 33 -4.70 -3.23 -3.50
CA VAL A 33 -4.16 -2.83 -2.20
C VAL A 33 -4.82 -3.65 -1.11
N ARG A 34 -4.01 -4.25 -0.23
CA ARG A 34 -4.46 -4.98 0.96
C ARG A 34 -3.74 -4.44 2.19
N GLN A 35 -4.47 -4.27 3.27
CA GLN A 35 -3.93 -3.77 4.53
C GLN A 35 -4.33 -4.65 5.70
N GLY A 36 -3.42 -4.78 6.66
CA GLY A 36 -3.65 -5.39 7.95
C GLY A 36 -3.08 -4.49 9.04
N VAL A 37 -3.85 -4.20 10.07
CA VAL A 37 -3.36 -3.53 11.29
C VAL A 37 -3.46 -4.46 12.48
N THR A 38 -2.39 -4.54 13.26
CA THR A 38 -2.28 -5.38 14.46
C THR A 38 -1.76 -4.59 15.65
N GLU A 39 -2.19 -4.99 16.84
CA GLU A 39 -1.70 -4.42 18.09
C GLU A 39 -0.45 -5.16 18.56
N MET A 40 0.56 -4.39 18.95
CA MET A 40 1.88 -4.83 19.36
C MET A 40 2.10 -4.48 20.83
N LYS A 41 1.73 -5.41 21.71
CA LYS A 41 1.78 -5.23 23.17
C LYS A 41 3.20 -4.92 23.65
N GLY A 42 3.32 -3.95 24.56
CA GLY A 42 4.57 -3.59 25.23
C GLY A 42 5.56 -2.79 24.36
N GLN A 43 5.14 -2.31 23.19
CA GLN A 43 5.96 -1.47 22.32
C GLN A 43 5.56 0.00 22.46
N ARG A 44 6.53 0.90 22.23
CA ARG A 44 6.29 2.36 22.27
C ARG A 44 5.30 2.82 21.20
N TRP A 45 5.35 2.20 20.02
CA TRP A 45 4.39 2.40 18.94
C TRP A 45 3.51 1.14 18.87
N PRO A 46 2.30 1.21 19.44
CA PRO A 46 1.52 0.04 19.80
C PRO A 46 0.82 -0.62 18.61
N LEU A 47 0.85 -0.01 17.43
CA LEU A 47 0.22 -0.56 16.24
C LEU A 47 1.25 -0.82 15.13
N GLU A 48 1.06 -1.93 14.42
CA GLU A 48 1.79 -2.25 13.20
C GLU A 48 0.80 -2.34 12.04
N LEU A 49 1.08 -1.58 10.96
CA LEU A 49 0.33 -1.62 9.72
C LEU A 49 1.19 -2.34 8.67
N GLU A 50 0.69 -3.44 8.14
CA GLU A 50 1.22 -4.06 6.92
C GLU A 50 0.36 -3.64 5.72
N LEU A 51 1.02 -3.19 4.66
CA LEU A 51 0.41 -2.84 3.39
C LEU A 51 1.05 -3.68 2.29
N ASN A 52 0.22 -4.37 1.52
CA ASN A 52 0.61 -5.10 0.33
C ASN A 52 -0.04 -4.43 -0.87
N LEU A 53 0.76 -3.97 -1.82
CA LEU A 53 0.30 -3.40 -3.08
C LEU A 53 0.84 -4.23 -4.24
N VAL A 54 -0.06 -4.60 -5.16
CA VAL A 54 0.26 -5.35 -6.36
C VAL A 54 -0.29 -4.61 -7.57
N ILE A 55 0.55 -4.40 -8.56
CA ILE A 55 0.21 -3.78 -9.84
C ILE A 55 0.37 -4.80 -10.94
N ARG A 56 -0.67 -4.93 -11.75
CA ARG A 56 -0.71 -5.86 -12.88
C ARG A 56 -1.09 -5.10 -14.13
N GLU A 57 -0.56 -5.53 -15.26
CA GLU A 57 -1.01 -5.04 -16.55
C GLU A 57 -2.48 -5.46 -16.79
N LYS A 58 -3.33 -4.52 -17.20
CA LYS A 58 -4.73 -4.78 -17.57
C LYS A 58 -4.75 -5.21 -19.03
N MET A 59 -4.87 -6.51 -19.27
CA MET A 59 -5.01 -7.04 -20.63
C MET A 59 -6.43 -6.82 -21.18
N ASP A 60 -6.47 -6.58 -22.49
CA ASP A 60 -7.71 -6.61 -23.27
C ASP A 60 -8.27 -8.04 -23.27
N VAL A 61 -9.60 -8.19 -23.20
CA VAL A 61 -10.32 -9.43 -22.81
C VAL A 61 -10.01 -10.66 -23.71
N SER A 62 -9.30 -10.46 -24.81
CA SER A 62 -8.93 -11.47 -25.80
C SER A 62 -7.67 -12.29 -25.48
N LYS A 63 -6.81 -11.89 -24.54
CA LYS A 63 -5.57 -12.63 -24.16
C LYS A 63 -5.64 -13.08 -22.70
N LYS A 64 -6.09 -14.32 -22.49
CA LYS A 64 -6.60 -14.79 -21.19
C LYS A 64 -5.62 -15.57 -20.31
N GLU A 65 -4.30 -15.54 -20.54
CA GLU A 65 -3.39 -16.51 -19.88
C GLU A 65 -2.30 -15.97 -18.95
N SER A 66 -2.03 -14.67 -18.83
CA SER A 66 -1.13 -14.19 -17.77
C SER A 66 -1.40 -12.74 -17.41
N MET A 67 -1.83 -12.48 -16.18
CA MET A 67 -1.65 -11.16 -15.58
C MET A 67 -0.23 -11.14 -15.03
N GLU A 68 0.72 -10.58 -15.79
CA GLU A 68 2.09 -10.42 -15.29
C GLU A 68 2.11 -9.31 -14.24
N THR A 69 2.70 -9.62 -13.08
CA THR A 69 2.87 -8.66 -12.00
C THR A 69 4.00 -7.72 -12.38
N ALA A 70 3.65 -6.47 -12.67
CA ALA A 70 4.60 -5.44 -13.03
C ALA A 70 5.36 -4.92 -11.78
N PHE A 71 4.67 -4.84 -10.66
CA PHE A 71 5.22 -4.34 -9.41
C PHE A 71 4.49 -4.94 -8.21
N GLU A 72 5.24 -5.36 -7.20
CA GLU A 72 4.72 -5.74 -5.90
C GLU A 72 5.53 -5.08 -4.79
N VAL A 73 4.85 -4.59 -3.77
CA VAL A 73 5.51 -4.08 -2.57
C VAL A 73 4.76 -4.48 -1.31
N THR A 74 5.53 -4.93 -0.32
CA THR A 74 5.10 -5.09 1.07
C THR A 74 5.79 -4.05 1.92
N MET A 75 5.01 -3.19 2.56
CA MET A 75 5.49 -2.15 3.48
C MET A 75 4.94 -2.42 4.87
N ARG A 76 5.77 -2.23 5.89
CA ARG A 76 5.34 -2.28 7.29
C ARG A 76 5.65 -0.97 7.98
N TYR A 77 4.67 -0.47 8.70
CA TYR A 77 4.76 0.77 9.46
C TYR A 77 4.48 0.48 10.91
N ARG A 78 5.14 1.24 11.77
CA ARG A 78 4.73 1.37 13.17
C ARG A 78 4.05 2.72 13.33
N LEU A 79 2.96 2.74 14.07
CA LEU A 79 2.20 3.96 14.30
C LEU A 79 1.61 4.04 15.71
N GLU A 80 1.29 5.26 16.09
CA GLU A 80 0.58 5.65 17.30
C GLU A 80 -0.56 6.59 16.89
N LEU A 81 -1.76 6.28 17.35
CA LEU A 81 -2.97 7.06 17.10
C LEU A 81 -3.34 7.86 18.35
N ASP A 82 -4.22 8.84 18.16
CA ASP A 82 -4.88 9.56 19.26
C ASP A 82 -5.69 8.62 20.16
N ASP A 83 -6.26 7.57 19.55
CA ASP A 83 -6.83 6.42 20.22
C ASP A 83 -6.42 5.14 19.48
N ASN A 84 -5.67 4.27 20.17
CA ASN A 84 -5.14 3.03 19.60
C ASN A 84 -6.15 1.87 19.54
N GLU A 85 -7.40 2.08 19.96
CA GLU A 85 -8.42 1.04 19.89
C GLU A 85 -8.75 0.66 18.43
N ILE A 86 -8.55 -0.61 18.08
CA ILE A 86 -8.81 -1.19 16.74
C ILE A 86 -9.62 -2.49 16.82
N THR A 87 -10.47 -2.63 17.84
CA THR A 87 -11.23 -3.84 18.19
C THR A 87 -12.25 -4.27 17.14
N THR A 88 -12.64 -3.36 16.24
CA THR A 88 -13.65 -3.61 15.19
C THR A 88 -13.08 -3.33 13.80
N ASP A 89 -13.63 -3.99 12.78
CA ASP A 89 -13.20 -3.76 11.39
C ASP A 89 -13.49 -2.34 10.91
N ALA A 90 -14.52 -1.68 11.44
CA ALA A 90 -14.78 -0.26 11.16
C ALA A 90 -13.63 0.62 11.66
N LEU A 91 -13.12 0.37 12.87
CA LEU A 91 -11.97 1.10 13.40
C LEU A 91 -10.70 0.82 12.58
N LYS A 92 -10.48 -0.43 12.14
CA LYS A 92 -9.35 -0.76 11.24
C LYS A 92 -9.44 0.00 9.92
N LYS A 93 -10.63 0.11 9.33
CA LYS A 93 -10.86 0.92 8.12
C LYS A 93 -10.56 2.40 8.34
N ASP A 94 -10.89 2.94 9.50
CA ASP A 94 -10.52 4.32 9.86
C ASP A 94 -9.00 4.49 9.92
N VAL A 95 -8.26 3.50 10.44
CA VAL A 95 -6.78 3.50 10.41
C VAL A 95 -6.25 3.42 8.99
N TYR A 96 -6.83 2.58 8.13
CA TYR A 96 -6.44 2.45 6.73
C TYR A 96 -6.62 3.76 5.96
N ALA A 97 -7.77 4.41 6.13
CA ALA A 97 -8.04 5.70 5.52
C ALA A 97 -7.08 6.80 6.02
N ALA A 98 -6.78 6.81 7.33
CA ALA A 98 -5.87 7.78 7.92
C ALA A 98 -4.41 7.60 7.45
N THR A 99 -3.97 6.34 7.28
CA THR A 99 -2.58 6.01 6.94
C THR A 99 -2.29 6.05 5.44
N TRP A 100 -3.30 5.88 4.60
CA TRP A 100 -3.12 5.80 3.14
C TRP A 100 -2.38 6.98 2.50
N PRO A 101 -2.63 8.25 2.84
CA PRO A 101 -1.89 9.37 2.23
C PRO A 101 -0.37 9.26 2.43
N TYR A 102 0.06 8.71 3.57
CA TYR A 102 1.47 8.50 3.89
C TYR A 102 2.03 7.33 3.09
N CYS A 103 1.32 6.19 3.09
CA CYS A 103 1.72 5.02 2.30
C CYS A 103 1.83 5.36 0.81
N ARG A 104 0.83 6.05 0.26
CA ARG A 104 0.78 6.48 -1.14
C ARG A 104 1.96 7.37 -1.50
N LYS A 105 2.36 8.26 -0.61
CA LYS A 105 3.54 9.12 -0.80
C LYS A 105 4.82 8.28 -0.89
N ASP A 106 5.02 7.32 0.01
CA ASP A 106 6.22 6.49 0.03
C ASP A 106 6.26 5.54 -1.19
N ILE A 107 5.11 5.02 -1.62
CA ILE A 107 4.99 4.24 -2.86
C ILE A 107 5.38 5.10 -4.07
N ASN A 108 4.83 6.31 -4.21
CA ASN A 108 5.21 7.23 -5.29
C ASN A 108 6.71 7.55 -5.28
N ALA A 109 7.32 7.70 -4.10
CA ALA A 109 8.75 7.91 -3.98
C ALA A 109 9.55 6.69 -4.49
N MET A 110 9.08 5.46 -4.25
CA MET A 110 9.70 4.25 -4.81
C MET A 110 9.64 4.20 -6.33
N PHE A 111 8.49 4.53 -6.94
CA PHE A 111 8.39 4.61 -8.41
C PHE A 111 9.37 5.63 -8.99
N PHE A 112 9.52 6.79 -8.34
CA PHE A 112 10.50 7.79 -8.75
C PHE A 112 11.94 7.28 -8.63
N LEU A 113 12.30 6.60 -7.53
CA LEU A 113 13.63 6.06 -7.30
C LEU A 113 14.01 4.99 -8.32
N TYR A 114 13.05 4.15 -8.71
CA TYR A 114 13.24 3.13 -9.74
C TYR A 114 13.09 3.66 -11.17
N GLN A 115 12.84 4.97 -11.34
CA GLN A 115 12.60 5.62 -12.63
C GLN A 115 11.44 4.99 -13.43
N LEU A 116 10.46 4.45 -12.71
CA LEU A 116 9.31 3.77 -13.29
C LEU A 116 8.16 4.77 -13.56
N PRO A 117 7.34 4.55 -14.60
CA PRO A 117 6.12 5.33 -14.78
C PRO A 117 5.21 5.15 -13.57
N SER A 118 4.80 6.27 -12.96
CA SER A 118 3.94 6.23 -11.77
C SER A 118 2.52 5.79 -12.15
N PRO A 119 2.02 4.68 -11.61
CA PRO A 119 0.64 4.25 -11.79
C PRO A 119 -0.31 5.24 -11.10
N LEU A 120 -1.57 5.27 -11.57
CA LEU A 120 -2.63 6.00 -10.88
C LEU A 120 -3.05 5.22 -9.62
N LEU A 121 -2.39 5.50 -8.49
CA LEU A 121 -2.77 4.97 -7.18
C LEU A 121 -4.13 5.54 -6.73
N PRO A 122 -4.99 4.74 -6.08
CA PRO A 122 -6.30 5.19 -5.61
C PRO A 122 -6.16 6.38 -4.67
N PHE A 123 -7.12 7.31 -4.73
CA PHE A 123 -7.10 8.52 -3.89
C PHE A 123 -7.32 8.18 -2.41
N SER A 124 -8.21 7.23 -2.13
CA SER A 124 -8.55 6.75 -0.79
C SER A 124 -8.75 5.23 -0.81
N ILE A 125 -8.49 4.59 0.32
CA ILE A 125 -8.79 3.18 0.55
C ILE A 125 -9.49 3.05 1.91
N GLY A 126 -10.47 2.14 1.99
CA GLY A 126 -11.30 1.92 3.18
C GLY A 126 -12.34 0.83 2.97
#